data_AF-X1VYN8-F1
#
_entry.id   AF-X1VYN8-F1
#
_cell.length_a   1.000
_cell.length_b   1.000
_cell.length_c   1.000
_cell.angle_alpha   90.00
_cell.angle_beta   90.00
_cell.angle_gamma   90.00
#
_symmetry.space_group_name_H-M   'P 1'
#
loop_
_entity.id
_entity.type
_entity.pdbx_description
1 polymer ?
#
loop_
_entity_poly.entity_id
_entity_poly.type
_entity_poly.pdbx_seq_one_letter_code
_entity_poly.pdbx_strand_id
1 'polypeptide(L)'
;DRVSLLRELQVNTSPILALFEDQGQQVSSLLATQEPKNKPLISLSSLNGEGHNIWAITQPEAVNQICNSLAEQPLYIADGHHRYESALAYQRERGIRSSLASEDEAFNFVMMTLVDFSDPGLIVLPPHRLVRGISKSILNGLMAKLRAFFEIEELPLDMPN
;
A
#
# COMPACT_ATOMS: atom_id res chain seq x y z
N ASP A 1 -0.62 -14.22 -12.94
CA ASP A 1 0.60 -14.35 -12.12
C ASP A 1 1.30 -12.99 -12.09
N ARG A 2 1.59 -12.45 -10.90
CA ARG A 2 2.20 -11.12 -10.72
C ARG A 2 3.67 -11.10 -11.13
N VAL A 3 4.39 -12.21 -10.96
CA VAL A 3 5.80 -12.30 -11.38
C VAL A 3 5.89 -12.27 -12.90
N SER A 4 5.03 -13.01 -13.61
CA SER A 4 4.98 -12.96 -15.08
C SER A 4 4.71 -11.55 -15.60
N LEU A 5 3.77 -10.81 -14.98
CA LEU A 5 3.49 -9.43 -15.37
C LEU A 5 4.71 -8.52 -15.19
N LEU A 6 5.44 -8.67 -14.08
CA LEU A 6 6.67 -7.91 -13.84
C LEU A 6 7.80 -8.31 -14.80
N ARG A 7 7.91 -9.58 -15.20
CA ARG A 7 8.89 -10.04 -16.19
C ARG A 7 8.64 -9.43 -17.57
N GLU A 8 7.39 -9.44 -18.02
CA GLU A 8 7.00 -8.95 -19.35
C GLU A 8 7.06 -7.42 -19.44
N LEU A 9 6.51 -6.72 -18.43
CA LEU A 9 6.41 -5.27 -18.48
C LEU A 9 7.65 -4.56 -17.93
N GLN A 10 8.41 -5.21 -17.05
CA GLN A 10 9.52 -4.62 -16.30
C GLN A 10 9.12 -3.33 -15.55
N VAL A 11 7.85 -3.24 -15.14
CA VAL A 11 7.22 -2.06 -14.54
C VAL A 11 6.40 -2.47 -13.33
N ASN A 12 6.51 -1.70 -12.25
CA ASN A 12 5.60 -1.76 -11.11
C ASN A 12 4.31 -1.02 -11.46
N THR A 13 3.25 -1.76 -11.84
CA THR A 13 1.97 -1.17 -12.25
C THR A 13 1.07 -0.73 -11.09
N SER A 14 1.43 -1.09 -9.87
CA SER A 14 0.71 -0.72 -8.64
C SER A 14 1.69 -0.73 -7.47
N PRO A 15 1.66 0.29 -6.59
CA PRO A 15 2.59 0.37 -5.46
C PRO A 15 2.27 -0.64 -4.35
N ILE A 16 3.25 -0.92 -3.50
CA ILE A 16 3.04 -1.50 -2.17
C ILE A 16 2.63 -0.37 -1.24
N LEU A 17 1.59 -0.57 -0.42
CA LEU A 17 1.24 0.37 0.63
C LEU A 17 2.03 0.03 1.88
N ALA A 18 2.86 0.95 2.35
CA ALA A 18 3.58 0.81 3.59
C ALA A 18 3.32 2.01 4.52
N LEU A 19 3.35 1.74 5.81
CA LEU A 19 3.18 2.72 6.88
C LEU A 19 4.52 2.99 7.54
N PHE A 20 4.72 4.22 8.00
CA PHE A 20 5.89 4.64 8.76
C PHE A 20 5.46 5.58 9.89
N GLU A 21 6.36 5.86 10.83
CA GLU A 21 6.10 6.82 11.92
C GLU A 21 6.93 8.09 11.66
N ASP A 22 6.27 9.20 11.34
CA ASP A 22 6.95 10.49 11.09
C ASP A 22 7.35 11.19 12.41
N GLN A 23 8.35 10.66 13.09
CA GLN A 23 8.84 11.20 14.36
C GLN A 23 9.30 12.66 14.20
N GLY A 24 8.58 13.56 14.87
CA GLY A 24 8.83 15.00 14.80
C GLY A 24 8.24 15.68 13.57
N GLN A 25 7.35 15.01 12.82
CA GLN A 25 6.60 15.57 11.69
C GLN A 25 7.52 16.15 10.59
N GLN A 26 8.66 15.52 10.33
CA GLN A 26 9.66 16.03 9.40
C GLN A 26 9.18 15.88 7.96
N VAL A 27 8.68 14.71 7.59
CA VAL A 27 8.18 14.43 6.24
C VAL A 27 6.90 15.22 6.00
N SER A 28 5.93 15.14 6.89
CA SER A 28 4.64 15.85 6.80
C SER A 28 4.82 17.36 6.71
N SER A 29 5.67 17.97 7.55
CA SER A 29 5.97 19.41 7.46
C SER A 29 6.59 19.78 6.12
N LEU A 30 7.55 18.99 5.64
CA LEU A 30 8.18 19.21 4.34
C LEU A 30 7.15 19.15 3.21
N LEU A 31 6.29 18.12 3.18
CA LEU A 31 5.23 17.98 2.18
C LEU A 31 4.27 19.18 2.19
N ALA A 32 3.85 19.64 3.36
CA ALA A 32 3.00 20.83 3.52
C ALA A 32 3.64 22.11 2.98
N THR A 33 4.98 22.22 2.97
CA THR A 33 5.67 23.36 2.32
C THR A 33 5.79 23.26 0.80
N GLN A 34 5.69 22.04 0.26
CA GLN A 34 5.82 21.79 -1.19
C GLN A 34 4.48 21.88 -1.91
N GLU A 35 3.39 21.43 -1.28
CA GLU A 35 2.05 21.40 -1.88
C GLU A 35 1.57 22.76 -2.41
N PRO A 36 1.66 23.89 -1.66
CA PRO A 36 1.16 25.18 -2.14
C PRO A 36 2.02 25.80 -3.25
N LYS A 37 3.29 25.40 -3.33
CA LYS A 37 4.24 25.95 -4.31
C LYS A 37 4.05 25.33 -5.69
N ASN A 38 3.47 24.12 -5.75
CA ASN A 38 3.40 23.33 -6.96
C ASN A 38 1.95 23.13 -7.39
N LYS A 39 1.68 23.31 -8.68
CA LYS A 39 0.42 22.82 -9.25
C LYS A 39 0.45 21.29 -9.28
N PRO A 40 -0.66 20.60 -9.00
CA PRO A 40 -0.71 19.16 -9.14
C PRO A 40 -0.37 18.78 -10.59
N LEU A 41 0.46 17.76 -10.76
CA LEU A 41 0.80 17.17 -12.05
C LEU A 41 -0.42 16.47 -12.66
N ILE A 42 -1.22 15.83 -11.80
CA ILE A 42 -2.48 15.19 -12.15
C ILE A 42 -3.53 15.69 -11.18
N SER A 43 -4.67 16.15 -11.70
CA SER A 43 -5.84 16.51 -10.92
C SER A 43 -7.06 15.93 -11.61
N LEU A 44 -7.74 15.00 -10.94
CA LEU A 44 -8.90 14.28 -11.43
C LEU A 44 -10.05 14.48 -10.46
N SER A 45 -11.25 14.67 -10.98
CA SER A 45 -12.48 14.69 -10.19
C SER A 45 -13.48 13.71 -10.81
N SER A 46 -14.14 12.95 -9.96
CA SER A 46 -15.16 11.98 -10.34
C SER A 46 -16.57 12.55 -10.08
N LEU A 47 -17.56 12.01 -10.79
CA LEU A 47 -18.96 12.44 -10.71
C LEU A 47 -19.57 12.24 -9.31
N ASN A 48 -18.99 11.35 -8.49
CA ASN A 48 -19.38 11.08 -7.10
C ASN A 48 -18.74 12.05 -6.09
N GLY A 49 -17.99 13.07 -6.55
CA GLY A 49 -17.34 14.06 -5.69
C GLY A 49 -15.95 13.65 -5.17
N GLU A 50 -15.44 12.48 -5.57
CA GLU A 50 -14.07 12.07 -5.24
C GLU A 50 -13.06 12.82 -6.11
N GLY A 51 -12.00 13.33 -5.49
CA GLY A 51 -10.91 14.02 -6.17
C GLY A 51 -9.56 13.34 -5.91
N HIS A 52 -8.76 13.19 -6.95
CA HIS A 52 -7.39 12.69 -6.85
C HIS A 52 -6.42 13.73 -7.37
N ASN A 53 -5.48 14.14 -6.53
CA ASN A 53 -4.42 15.06 -6.90
C ASN A 53 -3.07 14.40 -6.67
N ILE A 54 -2.16 14.55 -7.62
CA ILE A 54 -0.79 14.03 -7.55
C ILE A 54 0.16 15.17 -7.80
N TRP A 55 1.06 15.42 -6.86
CA TRP A 55 2.15 16.38 -6.98
C TRP A 55 3.46 15.64 -7.19
N ALA A 56 4.38 16.26 -7.93
CA ALA A 56 5.74 15.76 -8.08
C ALA A 56 6.69 16.59 -7.20
N ILE A 57 7.52 15.90 -6.42
CA ILE A 57 8.62 16.51 -5.67
C ILE A 57 9.91 16.12 -6.38
N THR A 58 10.51 17.08 -7.09
CA THR A 58 11.70 16.86 -7.92
C THR A 58 12.93 17.64 -7.45
N GLN A 59 12.77 18.52 -6.45
CA GLN A 59 13.88 19.29 -5.91
C GLN A 59 14.82 18.37 -5.11
N PRO A 60 16.11 18.26 -5.47
CA PRO A 60 17.05 17.32 -4.85
C PRO A 60 17.13 17.48 -3.33
N GLU A 61 17.06 18.70 -2.82
CA GLU A 61 17.13 18.98 -1.38
C GLU A 61 15.93 18.39 -0.63
N ALA A 62 14.73 18.51 -1.20
CA ALA A 62 13.52 17.94 -0.60
C ALA A 62 13.56 16.41 -0.65
N VAL A 63 13.97 15.82 -1.78
CA VAL A 63 14.10 14.36 -1.91
C VAL A 63 15.11 13.81 -0.89
N ASN A 64 16.28 14.45 -0.76
CA ASN A 64 17.31 14.03 0.18
C ASN A 64 16.83 14.11 1.64
N GLN A 65 16.05 15.13 2.01
CA GLN A 65 15.48 15.24 3.36
C GLN A 65 14.51 14.08 3.64
N ILE A 66 13.63 13.75 2.68
CA ILE A 66 12.71 12.61 2.81
C ILE A 66 13.50 11.30 2.95
N CYS A 67 14.48 11.06 2.07
CA CYS A 67 15.32 9.86 2.13
C CYS A 67 16.04 9.72 3.47
N ASN A 68 16.66 10.81 3.97
CA ASN A 68 17.36 10.79 5.25
C ASN A 68 16.42 10.54 6.44
N SER A 69 15.20 11.10 6.40
CA SER A 69 14.21 10.88 7.45
C SER A 69 13.75 9.42 7.53
N LEU A 70 13.75 8.71 6.39
CA LEU A 70 13.25 7.34 6.27
C LEU A 70 14.35 6.27 6.35
N ALA A 71 15.63 6.64 6.18
CA ALA A 71 16.73 5.70 5.97
C ALA A 71 16.88 4.63 7.08
N GLU A 72 16.67 5.02 8.34
CA GLU A 72 16.82 4.15 9.51
C GLU A 72 15.46 3.74 10.10
N GLN A 73 14.35 4.09 9.45
CA GLN A 73 13.01 3.84 9.96
C GLN A 73 12.46 2.49 9.46
N PRO A 74 11.83 1.69 10.34
CA PRO A 74 11.10 0.52 9.89
C PRO A 74 9.88 0.96 9.06
N LEU A 75 9.66 0.27 7.94
CA LEU A 75 8.46 0.38 7.12
C LEU A 75 7.57 -0.85 7.33
N TYR A 76 6.27 -0.62 7.51
CA TYR A 76 5.28 -1.67 7.75
C TYR A 76 4.41 -1.86 6.53
N ILE A 77 4.50 -3.01 5.86
CA ILE A 77 3.65 -3.30 4.69
C ILE A 77 2.20 -3.48 5.15
N ALA A 78 1.32 -2.55 4.79
CA ALA A 78 -0.12 -2.62 5.08
C ALA A 78 -0.89 -3.34 3.97
N ASP A 79 -0.50 -3.15 2.70
CA ASP A 79 -1.04 -3.91 1.57
C ASP A 79 0.02 -4.15 0.50
N GLY A 80 -0.06 -5.30 -0.18
CA GLY A 80 0.84 -5.65 -1.28
C GLY A 80 1.93 -6.67 -0.93
N HIS A 81 1.76 -7.46 0.14
CA HIS A 81 2.67 -8.55 0.51
C HIS A 81 3.05 -9.46 -0.68
N HIS A 82 2.06 -9.92 -1.46
CA HIS A 82 2.34 -10.72 -2.66
C HIS A 82 3.06 -9.94 -3.77
N ARG A 83 2.87 -8.62 -3.85
CA ARG A 83 3.62 -7.75 -4.80
C ARG A 83 5.08 -7.64 -4.37
N TYR A 84 5.33 -7.50 -3.07
CA TYR A 84 6.66 -7.51 -2.48
C TYR A 84 7.38 -8.85 -2.71
N GLU A 85 6.73 -9.97 -2.41
CA GLU A 85 7.27 -11.32 -2.67
C GLU A 85 7.59 -11.54 -4.16
N SER A 86 6.72 -11.05 -5.05
CA SER A 86 6.94 -11.12 -6.49
C SER A 86 8.16 -10.30 -6.94
N ALA A 87 8.33 -9.09 -6.39
CA ALA A 87 9.49 -8.25 -6.66
C ALA A 87 10.79 -8.91 -6.16
N LEU A 88 10.78 -9.50 -4.96
CA LEU A 88 11.93 -10.25 -4.42
C LEU A 88 12.26 -11.50 -5.25
N ALA A 89 11.26 -12.19 -5.77
CA ALA A 89 11.47 -13.33 -6.67
C ALA A 89 12.14 -12.86 -7.98
N TYR A 90 11.64 -11.77 -8.56
CA TYR A 90 12.21 -11.18 -9.77
C TYR A 90 13.64 -10.67 -9.55
N GLN A 91 13.90 -9.98 -8.45
CA GLN A 91 15.24 -9.51 -8.07
C GLN A 91 16.24 -10.67 -8.02
N ARG A 92 15.89 -11.77 -7.35
CA ARG A 92 16.75 -12.97 -7.26
C ARG A 92 17.02 -13.59 -8.63
N GLU A 93 16.01 -13.68 -9.49
CA GLU A 93 16.18 -14.19 -10.85
C GLU A 93 17.14 -13.33 -11.69
N ARG A 94 17.09 -12.00 -11.52
CA ARG A 94 17.98 -11.07 -12.23
C ARG A 94 19.39 -11.09 -11.65
N GLY A 95 19.54 -11.15 -10.32
CA GLY A 95 20.84 -11.22 -9.63
C GLY A 95 21.64 -12.48 -10.00
N ILE A 96 20.99 -13.65 -10.09
CA ILE A 96 21.67 -14.90 -10.54
C ILE A 96 22.22 -14.76 -11.97
N ARG A 97 21.55 -13.97 -12.81
CA ARG A 97 21.92 -13.79 -14.22
C ARG A 97 22.92 -12.66 -14.43
N SER A 98 23.20 -11.84 -13.43
CA SER A 98 24.06 -10.66 -13.54
C SER A 98 25.11 -10.65 -12.44
N SER A 99 26.28 -11.25 -12.71
CA SER A 99 27.44 -11.25 -11.81
C SER A 99 28.13 -9.88 -11.70
N LEU A 100 27.61 -8.85 -12.38
CA LEU A 100 28.15 -7.48 -12.44
C LEU A 100 27.06 -6.41 -12.23
N ALA A 101 25.89 -6.79 -11.74
CA ALA A 101 24.81 -5.83 -11.51
C ALA A 101 25.17 -4.81 -10.44
N SER A 102 24.96 -3.53 -10.75
CA SER A 102 25.01 -2.43 -9.79
C SER A 102 23.92 -2.57 -8.73
N GLU A 103 24.12 -2.00 -7.55
CA GLU A 103 23.07 -1.86 -6.53
C GLU A 103 21.92 -0.96 -7.04
N ASP A 104 22.21 -0.05 -7.97
CA ASP A 104 21.24 0.88 -8.57
C ASP A 104 20.39 0.28 -9.70
N GLU A 105 20.48 -1.03 -9.95
CA GLU A 105 19.63 -1.68 -10.95
C GLU A 105 18.15 -1.63 -10.55
N ALA A 106 17.27 -1.32 -11.52
CA ALA A 106 15.85 -1.09 -11.27
C ALA A 106 15.14 -2.28 -10.57
N PHE A 107 15.61 -3.52 -10.79
CA PHE A 107 15.05 -4.72 -10.16
C PHE A 107 15.39 -4.85 -8.67
N ASN A 108 16.25 -3.99 -8.12
CA ASN A 108 16.51 -3.87 -6.68
C ASN A 108 15.49 -2.97 -5.97
N PHE A 109 14.61 -2.29 -6.71
CA PHE A 109 13.64 -1.35 -6.17
C PHE A 109 12.20 -1.77 -6.50
N VAL A 110 11.28 -1.40 -5.61
CA VAL A 110 9.84 -1.57 -5.80
C VAL A 110 9.12 -0.28 -5.46
N MET A 111 8.11 0.06 -6.27
CA MET A 111 7.32 1.28 -6.05
C MET A 111 6.48 1.13 -4.77
N MET A 112 6.56 2.13 -3.89
CA MET A 112 5.82 2.17 -2.63
C MET A 112 4.98 3.45 -2.50
N THR A 113 3.86 3.33 -1.82
CA THR A 113 3.09 4.43 -1.24
C THR A 113 3.37 4.40 0.25
N LEU A 114 3.90 5.50 0.78
CA LEU A 114 4.20 5.66 2.20
C LEU A 114 3.16 6.56 2.85
N VAL A 115 2.62 6.13 4.00
CA VAL A 115 1.64 6.91 4.78
C VAL A 115 2.06 6.90 6.24
N ASP A 116 2.02 8.05 6.89
CA ASP A 116 2.31 8.15 8.33
C ASP A 116 1.20 7.47 9.14
N PHE A 117 1.55 6.74 10.20
CA PHE A 117 0.58 6.17 11.14
C PHE A 117 -0.31 7.22 11.78
N SER A 118 0.21 8.44 11.97
CA SER A 118 -0.51 9.54 12.59
C SER A 118 -1.29 10.39 11.60
N ASP A 119 -1.30 10.03 10.31
CA ASP A 119 -2.03 10.78 9.29
C ASP A 119 -3.54 10.70 9.58
N PRO A 120 -4.24 11.83 9.85
CA PRO A 120 -5.67 11.82 10.14
C PRO A 120 -6.53 11.38 8.94
N GLY A 121 -5.97 11.40 7.73
CA GLY A 121 -6.58 10.88 6.51
C GLY A 121 -6.41 9.38 6.32
N LEU A 122 -5.61 8.69 7.14
CA LEU A 122 -5.48 7.24 7.11
C LEU A 122 -6.70 6.58 7.77
N ILE A 123 -7.63 6.12 6.93
CA ILE A 123 -8.84 5.43 7.36
C ILE A 123 -8.73 3.95 6.98
N VAL A 124 -8.69 3.07 7.98
CA VAL A 124 -8.69 1.60 7.78
C VAL A 124 -10.06 1.04 8.12
N LEU A 125 -10.80 0.61 7.10
CA LEU A 125 -12.13 0.04 7.26
C LEU A 125 -12.09 -1.50 7.36
N PRO A 126 -13.03 -2.13 8.08
CA PRO A 126 -13.12 -3.58 8.16
C PRO A 126 -13.38 -4.22 6.77
N PRO A 127 -12.68 -5.30 6.41
CA PRO A 127 -13.01 -6.04 5.20
C PRO A 127 -14.28 -6.87 5.40
N HIS A 128 -15.28 -6.66 4.55
CA HIS A 128 -16.49 -7.49 4.52
C HIS A 128 -16.30 -8.67 3.55
N ARG A 129 -16.48 -9.91 4.04
CA ARG A 129 -16.36 -11.13 3.22
C ARG A 129 -17.71 -11.78 3.00
N LEU A 130 -18.04 -12.05 1.74
CA LEU A 130 -19.22 -12.84 1.38
C LEU A 130 -18.82 -14.30 1.16
N VAL A 131 -19.37 -15.20 1.95
CA VAL A 131 -19.12 -16.64 1.80
C VAL A 131 -20.33 -17.32 1.16
N ARG A 132 -20.11 -18.08 0.08
CA ARG A 132 -21.15 -18.80 -0.68
C ARG A 132 -20.82 -20.29 -0.78
N GLY A 133 -21.82 -21.11 -1.09
CA GLY A 133 -21.62 -22.55 -1.36
C GLY A 133 -21.37 -23.40 -0.11
N ILE A 134 -21.67 -22.89 1.08
CA ILE A 134 -21.58 -23.67 2.31
C ILE A 134 -22.79 -24.62 2.41
N SER A 135 -22.54 -25.90 2.67
CA SER A 135 -23.62 -26.88 2.90
C SER A 135 -24.40 -26.55 4.18
N LYS A 136 -25.68 -26.92 4.22
CA LYS A 136 -26.51 -26.76 5.44
C LYS A 136 -25.89 -27.42 6.66
N SER A 137 -25.25 -28.59 6.51
CA SER A 137 -24.61 -29.30 7.61
C SER A 137 -23.45 -28.50 8.23
N ILE A 138 -22.66 -27.80 7.41
CA ILE A 138 -21.57 -26.94 7.89
C ILE A 138 -22.14 -25.67 8.53
N LEU A 139 -23.12 -25.02 7.89
CA LEU A 139 -23.77 -23.81 8.42
C LEU A 139 -24.34 -24.03 9.83
N ASN A 140 -25.02 -25.16 10.06
CA ASN A 140 -25.63 -25.48 11.35
C ASN A 140 -24.62 -25.49 12.51
N GLY A 141 -23.36 -25.86 12.26
CA GLY A 141 -22.29 -25.89 13.27
C GLY A 141 -21.34 -24.69 13.23
N LEU A 142 -21.41 -23.85 12.20
CA LEU A 142 -20.44 -22.78 11.95
C LEU A 142 -20.45 -21.75 13.08
N MET A 143 -21.63 -21.27 13.48
CA MET A 143 -21.76 -20.24 14.52
C MET A 143 -21.20 -20.70 15.87
N ALA A 144 -21.43 -21.97 16.24
CA ALA A 144 -20.88 -22.53 17.47
C ALA A 144 -19.34 -22.56 17.44
N LYS A 145 -18.74 -22.91 16.29
CA LYS A 145 -17.28 -22.90 16.12
C LYS A 145 -16.72 -21.48 16.13
N LEU A 146 -17.38 -20.53 15.47
CA LEU A 146 -16.96 -19.14 15.43
C LEU A 146 -16.99 -18.51 16.83
N ARG A 147 -18.04 -18.77 17.63
CA ARG A 147 -18.16 -18.25 19.01
C ARG A 147 -17.05 -18.74 19.95
N ALA A 148 -16.32 -19.79 19.59
CA ALA A 148 -15.15 -20.22 20.36
C ALA A 148 -13.92 -19.32 20.17
N PHE A 149 -13.89 -18.50 19.10
CA PHE A 149 -12.75 -17.66 18.74
C PHE A 149 -13.11 -16.17 18.58
N PHE A 150 -14.39 -15.84 18.40
CA PHE A 150 -14.86 -14.51 18.06
C PHE A 150 -16.10 -14.12 18.86
N GLU A 151 -16.21 -12.84 19.18
CA GLU A 151 -17.49 -12.22 19.50
C GLU A 151 -18.30 -12.07 18.21
N ILE A 152 -19.58 -12.45 18.24
CA ILE A 152 -20.43 -12.44 17.05
C ILE A 152 -21.63 -11.54 17.30
N GLU A 153 -21.78 -10.56 16.41
CA GLU A 153 -22.95 -9.70 16.30
C GLU A 153 -23.69 -10.02 14.99
N GLU A 154 -25.01 -10.18 15.08
CA GLU A 154 -25.87 -10.34 13.91
C GLU A 154 -26.41 -8.98 13.50
N LEU A 155 -26.01 -8.50 12.33
CA LEU A 155 -26.49 -7.24 11.78
C LEU A 155 -27.71 -7.51 10.88
N PRO A 156 -28.83 -6.79 11.06
CA PRO A 156 -29.97 -6.89 10.16
C PRO A 156 -29.55 -6.46 8.75
N LEU A 157 -30.08 -7.15 7.73
CA LEU A 157 -29.88 -6.78 6.32
C LEU A 157 -30.73 -5.58 5.89
N ASP A 158 -31.60 -5.10 6.78
CA ASP A 158 -32.40 -3.90 6.58
C ASP A 158 -31.48 -2.68 6.71
N MET A 159 -31.00 -2.19 5.58
CA MET A 159 -30.18 -0.98 5.49
C MET A 159 -31.03 0.26 5.82
N PRO A 160 -30.52 1.24 6.61
CA PRO A 160 -31.06 2.58 6.57
C PRO A 160 -30.79 3.23 5.20
N ASN A 161 -31.70 4.12 4.78
CA ASN A 161 -31.62 4.96 3.57
C ASN A 161 -30.28 5.68 3.41
#